data_AF-A0A940ZMD2-F1
#
_entry.id   AF-A0A940ZMD2-F1
#
_cell.length_a   1.000
_cell.length_b   1.000
_cell.length_c   1.000
_cell.angle_alpha   90.00
_cell.angle_beta   90.00
_cell.angle_gamma   90.00
#
_symmetry.space_group_name_H-M   'P 1'
#
loop_
_entity.id
_entity.type
_entity.pdbx_description
1 polymer ?
#
loop_
_entity_poly.entity_id
_entity_poly.type
_entity_poly.pdbx_seq_one_letter_code
_entity_poly.pdbx_strand_id
1 'polypeptide(L)'
;MGLLLIACDLRRAGLTADDLLLYGLRRFCGRDTLPAIARASGGKPFFPQCPEIHFNLSHSGPFLLLGLADTPVGVDIEVVRPRRPSLPRFALTQEEYALFCQNGGGWKEFYLLWTVKEAYCKYTGDGLSRPSRLVVPDDIPRKPFSDGTFCAAAVCDSLERGSQLCWISPTPDGGAGIEDKISRACPQIRQTKPNGPGSSAASGRTLK
;
A
#
# COMPACT_ATOMS: atom_id res chain seq x y z
N MET A 1 14.24 -1.67 -13.66
CA MET A 1 13.55 -2.45 -12.62
C MET A 1 12.14 -1.86 -12.54
N GLY A 2 11.36 -2.11 -11.49
CA GLY A 2 9.96 -1.67 -11.41
C GLY A 2 9.51 -1.56 -9.96
N LEU A 3 8.22 -1.75 -9.68
CA LEU A 3 7.68 -1.76 -8.32
C LEU A 3 7.26 -3.18 -7.90
N LEU A 4 7.77 -3.62 -6.75
CA LEU A 4 7.34 -4.83 -6.05
C LEU A 4 6.65 -4.42 -4.74
N LEU A 5 5.39 -4.83 -4.59
CA LEU A 5 4.66 -4.67 -3.33
C LEU A 5 4.40 -6.03 -2.70
N ILE A 6 4.70 -6.16 -1.41
CA ILE A 6 4.48 -7.38 -0.64
C ILE A 6 3.70 -7.03 0.63
N ALA A 7 2.52 -7.62 0.79
CA ALA A 7 1.76 -7.54 2.04
C ALA A 7 1.75 -8.89 2.76
N CYS A 8 1.88 -8.89 4.09
CA CYS A 8 1.93 -10.10 4.91
C CYS A 8 1.27 -9.89 6.28
N ASP A 9 0.56 -10.90 6.80
CA ASP A 9 0.25 -11.02 8.23
C ASP A 9 1.44 -11.66 8.94
N LEU A 10 2.27 -10.84 9.61
CA LEU A 10 3.52 -11.28 10.24
C LEU A 10 3.28 -12.29 11.36
N ARG A 11 2.19 -12.14 12.13
CA ARG A 11 1.90 -13.01 13.28
C ARG A 11 1.57 -14.42 12.81
N ARG A 12 0.74 -14.54 11.78
CA ARG A 12 0.37 -15.84 11.21
C ARG A 12 1.52 -16.49 10.45
N ALA A 13 2.43 -15.67 9.90
CA ALA A 13 3.60 -16.17 9.19
C ALA A 13 4.79 -16.52 10.11
N GLY A 14 4.83 -15.99 11.34
CA GLY A 14 5.99 -16.13 12.22
C GLY A 14 7.21 -15.36 11.69
N LEU A 15 6.99 -14.24 11.00
CA LEU A 15 8.03 -13.46 10.32
C LEU A 15 8.25 -12.11 11.00
N THR A 16 9.46 -11.58 10.84
CA THR A 16 9.82 -10.19 11.18
C THR A 16 9.75 -9.29 9.94
N ALA A 17 9.88 -7.98 10.14
CA ALA A 17 10.00 -7.03 9.03
C ALA A 17 11.29 -7.26 8.22
N ASP A 18 12.38 -7.64 8.89
CA ASP A 18 13.67 -7.92 8.25
C ASP A 18 13.59 -9.17 7.37
N ASP A 19 12.85 -10.20 7.81
CA ASP A 19 12.59 -11.40 7.00
C ASP A 19 11.83 -11.05 5.71
N LEU A 20 10.79 -10.22 5.83
CA LEU A 20 10.00 -9.79 4.66
C LEU A 20 10.84 -8.93 3.71
N LEU A 21 11.67 -8.05 4.26
CA LEU A 21 12.55 -7.18 3.49
C LEU A 21 13.63 -7.98 2.75
N LEU A 22 14.26 -8.95 3.43
CA LEU A 22 15.23 -9.86 2.82
C LEU A 22 14.59 -10.70 1.71
N TYR A 23 13.41 -11.26 1.96
CA TYR A 23 12.64 -11.98 0.95
C TYR A 23 12.33 -11.09 -0.26
N GLY A 24 11.88 -9.85 -0.01
CA GLY A 24 11.62 -8.86 -1.05
C GLY A 24 12.86 -8.54 -1.88
N LEU A 25 14.02 -8.33 -1.23
CA LEU A 25 15.30 -8.04 -1.90
C LEU A 25 15.76 -9.20 -2.79
N ARG A 26 15.67 -10.45 -2.30
CA ARG A 26 15.93 -11.64 -3.12
C ARG A 26 15.08 -11.64 -4.38
N ARG A 27 13.80 -11.31 -4.26
CA ARG A 27 12.86 -11.33 -5.37
C ARG A 27 13.01 -10.15 -6.32
N PHE A 28 13.38 -8.99 -5.81
CA PHE A 28 13.47 -7.75 -6.57
C PHE A 28 14.79 -7.61 -7.33
N CYS A 29 15.91 -8.00 -6.71
CA CYS A 29 17.24 -7.81 -7.26
C CYS A 29 18.22 -8.98 -7.02
N GLY A 30 17.76 -10.11 -6.49
CA GLY A 30 18.60 -11.29 -6.27
C GLY A 30 19.57 -11.18 -5.09
N ARG A 31 19.39 -10.21 -4.18
CA ARG A 31 20.26 -10.06 -3.00
C ARG A 31 19.86 -11.01 -1.88
N ASP A 32 20.81 -11.84 -1.44
CA ASP A 32 20.61 -12.83 -0.37
C ASP A 32 20.95 -12.36 1.05
N THR A 33 21.45 -11.14 1.18
CA THR A 33 21.83 -10.51 2.46
C THR A 33 21.15 -9.16 2.61
N LEU A 34 20.72 -8.82 3.82
CA LEU A 34 20.14 -7.52 4.14
C LEU A 34 21.25 -6.46 4.24
N PRO A 35 21.26 -5.41 3.39
CA PRO A 35 22.22 -4.31 3.53
C PRO A 35 21.97 -3.51 4.81
N ALA A 36 22.96 -2.73 5.25
CA ALA A 36 22.76 -1.84 6.39
C ALA A 36 21.66 -0.80 6.08
N ILE A 37 20.81 -0.53 7.05
CA ILE A 37 19.74 0.46 6.92
C ILE A 37 20.16 1.73 7.65
N ALA A 38 20.11 2.85 6.93
CA ALA A 38 20.24 4.19 7.49
C ALA A 38 18.91 4.95 7.40
N ARG A 39 18.82 6.13 8.01
CA ARG A 39 17.64 7.00 7.95
C ARG A 39 18.02 8.39 7.44
N ALA A 40 17.22 8.91 6.53
CA ALA A 40 17.31 10.31 6.10
C ALA A 40 16.87 11.26 7.23
N SER A 41 17.06 12.57 7.06
CA SER A 41 16.66 13.59 8.03
C SER A 41 15.16 13.52 8.41
N GLY A 42 14.29 13.18 7.46
CA GLY A 42 12.86 12.93 7.68
C GLY A 42 12.52 11.55 8.26
N GLY A 43 13.52 10.75 8.66
CA GLY A 43 13.34 9.43 9.24
C GLY A 43 13.09 8.30 8.23
N LYS A 44 12.93 8.62 6.94
CA LYS A 44 12.73 7.62 5.86
C LYS A 44 13.95 6.69 5.76
N PRO A 45 13.77 5.37 5.87
CA PRO A 45 14.87 4.43 5.80
C PRO A 45 15.38 4.24 4.36
N PHE A 46 16.66 3.96 4.19
CA PHE A 46 17.29 3.68 2.90
C PHE A 46 18.52 2.78 3.06
N PHE A 47 19.02 2.23 1.95
CA PHE A 47 20.24 1.42 1.91
C PHE A 47 21.42 2.26 1.40
N PRO A 48 22.39 2.67 2.24
CA PRO A 48 23.54 3.46 1.80
C PRO A 48 24.40 2.74 0.75
N GLN A 49 24.50 1.41 0.83
CA GLN A 49 25.28 0.60 -0.12
C GLN A 49 24.53 0.27 -1.41
N CYS A 50 23.22 0.56 -1.48
CA CYS A 50 22.36 0.27 -2.63
C CYS A 50 21.38 1.44 -2.84
N PRO A 51 21.87 2.67 -3.08
CA PRO A 51 21.01 3.85 -3.16
C PRO A 51 20.01 3.81 -4.31
N GLU A 52 20.23 2.96 -5.32
CA GLU A 52 19.33 2.69 -6.44
C GLU A 52 18.10 1.85 -6.03
N ILE A 53 18.12 1.21 -4.87
CA ILE A 53 17.00 0.41 -4.35
C ILE A 53 16.30 1.23 -3.26
N HIS A 54 15.10 1.67 -3.58
CA HIS A 54 14.23 2.34 -2.64
C HIS A 54 13.30 1.34 -1.98
N PHE A 55 13.06 1.53 -0.69
CA PHE A 55 12.06 0.75 0.03
C PHE A 55 11.22 1.61 0.97
N ASN A 56 10.03 1.11 1.26
CA ASN A 56 9.18 1.68 2.30
C ASN A 56 8.39 0.57 2.98
N LEU A 57 8.14 0.72 4.28
CA LEU A 57 7.42 -0.23 5.10
C LEU A 57 6.25 0.50 5.79
N SER A 58 5.08 -0.12 5.83
CA SER A 58 3.97 0.31 6.67
C SER A 58 3.39 -0.87 7.44
N HIS A 59 2.96 -0.63 8.67
CA HIS A 59 2.45 -1.67 9.55
C HIS A 59 1.17 -1.21 10.24
N SER A 60 0.15 -2.07 10.24
CA SER A 60 -1.07 -1.85 11.01
C SER A 60 -1.68 -3.17 11.48
N GLY A 61 -1.90 -3.27 12.80
CA GLY A 61 -2.39 -4.51 13.41
C GLY A 61 -1.38 -5.65 13.20
N PRO A 62 -1.77 -6.78 12.58
CA PRO A 62 -0.82 -7.85 12.21
C PRO A 62 -0.12 -7.64 10.86
N PHE A 63 -0.56 -6.66 10.08
CA PHE A 63 -0.20 -6.57 8.68
C PHE A 63 1.03 -5.68 8.48
N LEU A 64 1.94 -6.14 7.64
CA LEU A 64 3.07 -5.38 7.11
C LEU A 64 2.93 -5.26 5.60
N LEU A 65 3.14 -4.06 5.07
CA LEU A 65 3.25 -3.77 3.65
C LEU A 65 4.66 -3.26 3.35
N LEU A 66 5.33 -3.94 2.43
CA LEU A 66 6.63 -3.58 1.87
C LEU A 66 6.45 -3.11 0.44
N GLY A 67 7.03 -1.95 0.12
CA GLY A 67 7.30 -1.53 -1.25
C GLY A 67 8.81 -1.53 -1.52
N LEU A 68 9.21 -2.09 -2.67
CA LEU A 68 10.55 -2.06 -3.23
C LEU A 68 10.48 -1.51 -4.65
N ALA A 69 11.30 -0.52 -4.96
CA ALA A 69 11.33 0.11 -6.28
C ALA A 69 12.73 0.60 -6.66
N ASP A 70 12.93 0.84 -7.95
CA ASP A 70 14.11 1.52 -8.50
C ASP A 70 13.95 3.05 -8.56
N THR A 71 12.82 3.55 -8.06
CA THR A 71 12.55 4.97 -7.85
C THR A 71 11.95 5.18 -6.46
N PRO A 72 11.87 6.42 -5.94
CA PRO A 72 11.24 6.67 -4.64
C PRO A 72 9.85 6.02 -4.54
N VAL A 73 9.60 5.35 -3.41
CA VAL A 73 8.32 4.70 -3.13
C VAL A 73 7.85 5.08 -1.73
N GLY A 74 6.55 5.19 -1.56
CA GLY A 74 5.88 5.29 -0.26
C GLY A 74 4.69 4.35 -0.23
N VAL A 75 4.53 3.61 0.87
CA VAL A 75 3.41 2.67 1.05
C VAL A 75 2.73 2.93 2.38
N ASP A 76 1.43 2.69 2.41
CA ASP A 76 0.68 2.71 3.66
C ASP A 76 -0.34 1.57 3.75
N ILE A 77 -0.55 1.04 4.95
CA ILE A 77 -1.57 0.03 5.24
C ILE A 77 -2.19 0.32 6.60
N GLU A 78 -3.51 0.30 6.66
CA GLU A 78 -4.29 0.60 7.85
C GLU A 78 -5.42 -0.40 8.04
N VAL A 79 -5.59 -0.87 9.27
CA VAL A 79 -6.72 -1.73 9.64
C VAL A 79 -7.93 -0.85 9.82
N VAL A 80 -8.99 -1.15 9.07
CA VAL A 80 -10.24 -0.39 9.11
C VAL A 80 -10.92 -0.62 10.45
N ARG A 81 -11.03 0.43 11.24
CA ARG A 81 -11.74 0.42 12.52
C ARG A 81 -12.34 1.77 12.85
N PRO A 82 -13.43 1.82 13.65
CA PRO A 82 -13.98 3.09 14.07
C PRO A 82 -12.98 3.95 14.85
N ARG A 83 -13.00 5.26 14.60
CA ARG A 83 -12.26 6.30 15.34
C ARG A 83 -13.21 7.41 15.80
N ARG A 84 -12.65 8.50 16.32
CA ARG A 84 -13.42 9.69 16.68
C ARG A 84 -14.13 10.26 15.43
N PRO A 85 -15.44 10.58 15.47
CA PRO A 85 -16.19 11.09 14.31
C PRO A 85 -15.64 12.38 13.69
N SER A 86 -14.87 13.17 14.45
CA SER A 86 -14.24 14.40 13.97
C SER A 86 -13.00 14.14 13.10
N LEU A 87 -12.48 12.91 13.05
CA LEU A 87 -11.22 12.61 12.37
C LEU A 87 -11.26 12.90 10.86
N PRO A 88 -12.30 12.50 10.09
CA PRO A 88 -12.36 12.82 8.66
C PRO A 88 -12.32 14.33 8.40
N ARG A 89 -13.00 15.13 9.21
CA ARG A 89 -13.00 16.60 9.06
C ARG A 89 -11.64 17.22 9.39
N PHE A 90 -10.90 16.62 10.32
CA PHE A 90 -9.55 17.06 10.69
C PHE A 90 -8.49 16.66 9.64
N ALA A 91 -8.68 15.51 9.00
CA ALA A 91 -7.65 14.88 8.18
C ALA A 91 -7.81 15.11 6.68
N LEU A 92 -9.05 15.24 6.19
CA LEU A 92 -9.34 15.38 4.77
C LEU A 92 -9.34 16.85 4.35
N THR A 93 -8.96 17.12 3.10
CA THR A 93 -9.24 18.41 2.47
C THR A 93 -10.74 18.61 2.30
N GLN A 94 -11.15 19.81 1.90
CA GLN A 94 -12.57 20.10 1.68
C GLN A 94 -13.16 19.21 0.58
N GLU A 95 -12.40 18.99 -0.50
CA GLU A 95 -12.78 18.16 -1.65
C GLU A 95 -12.83 16.68 -1.28
N GLU A 96 -11.80 16.18 -0.58
CA GLU A 96 -11.76 14.80 -0.08
C GLU A 96 -12.88 14.53 0.92
N TYR A 97 -13.20 15.49 1.80
CA TYR A 97 -14.30 15.36 2.75
C TYR A 97 -15.66 15.32 2.04
N ALA A 98 -15.84 16.11 0.97
CA ALA A 98 -17.03 16.05 0.15
C ALA A 98 -17.16 14.68 -0.54
N LEU A 99 -16.07 14.15 -1.10
CA LEU A 99 -16.03 12.81 -1.71
C LEU A 99 -16.32 11.71 -0.68
N PHE A 100 -15.73 11.82 0.52
CA PHE A 100 -16.00 10.92 1.65
C PHE A 100 -17.49 10.87 1.99
N CYS A 101 -18.16 12.03 2.07
CA CYS A 101 -19.59 12.11 2.34
C CYS A 101 -20.42 11.51 1.19
N GLN A 102 -20.07 11.80 -0.06
CA GLN A 102 -20.75 11.25 -1.25
C GLN A 102 -20.67 9.72 -1.31
N ASN A 103 -19.56 9.13 -0.85
CA ASN A 103 -19.35 7.69 -0.82
C ASN A 103 -19.90 7.00 0.44
N GLY A 104 -20.75 7.69 1.22
CA GLY A 104 -21.45 7.12 2.38
C GLY A 104 -20.83 7.43 3.74
N GLY A 105 -19.66 8.06 3.80
CA GLY A 105 -19.07 8.56 5.04
C GLY A 105 -18.62 7.47 6.04
N GLY A 106 -18.34 6.25 5.55
CA GLY A 106 -17.90 5.13 6.37
C GLY A 106 -16.40 5.13 6.63
N TRP A 107 -15.96 4.30 7.59
CA TRP A 107 -14.54 4.18 7.92
C TRP A 107 -13.70 3.66 6.75
N LYS A 108 -14.28 2.81 5.91
CA LYS A 108 -13.61 2.32 4.70
C LYS A 108 -13.23 3.49 3.79
N GLU A 109 -14.17 4.39 3.51
CA GLU A 109 -13.96 5.56 2.66
C GLU A 109 -12.91 6.50 3.24
N PHE A 110 -12.95 6.73 4.56
CA PHE A 110 -11.93 7.50 5.25
C PHE A 110 -10.54 6.89 5.07
N TYR A 111 -10.39 5.59 5.33
CA TYR A 111 -9.10 4.92 5.28
C TYR A 111 -8.53 4.81 3.85
N LEU A 112 -9.38 4.75 2.82
CA LEU A 112 -8.93 4.82 1.43
C LEU A 112 -8.29 6.18 1.09
N LEU A 113 -8.81 7.27 1.64
CA LEU A 113 -8.23 8.62 1.46
C LEU A 113 -7.00 8.82 2.35
N TRP A 114 -7.08 8.37 3.59
CA TRP A 114 -6.01 8.50 4.57
C TRP A 114 -4.73 7.78 4.15
N THR A 115 -4.85 6.52 3.71
CA THR A 115 -3.70 5.71 3.31
C THR A 115 -2.98 6.32 2.10
N VAL A 116 -3.69 6.94 1.17
CA VAL A 116 -3.09 7.69 0.05
C VAL A 116 -2.24 8.86 0.55
N LYS A 117 -2.72 9.64 1.52
CA LYS A 117 -1.95 10.76 2.08
C LYS A 117 -0.68 10.28 2.78
N GLU A 118 -0.80 9.27 3.64
CA GLU A 118 0.33 8.70 4.36
C GLU A 118 1.36 8.07 3.42
N ALA A 119 0.90 7.35 2.38
CA ALA A 119 1.78 6.81 1.35
C ALA A 119 2.52 7.93 0.60
N TYR A 120 1.85 9.04 0.29
CA TYR A 120 2.49 10.20 -0.33
C TYR A 120 3.53 10.87 0.58
N CYS A 121 3.20 11.12 1.85
CA CYS A 121 4.16 11.65 2.82
C CYS A 121 5.38 10.74 3.00
N LYS A 122 5.19 9.42 2.95
CA LYS A 122 6.27 8.43 2.98
C LYS A 122 7.06 8.41 1.68
N TYR A 123 6.42 8.69 0.54
CA TYR A 123 7.07 8.83 -0.76
C TYR A 123 8.02 10.04 -0.77
N THR A 124 7.56 11.22 -0.34
CA THR A 124 8.38 12.44 -0.31
C THR A 124 9.37 12.48 0.85
N GLY A 125 8.99 11.93 2.01
CA GLY A 125 9.77 12.00 3.25
C GLY A 125 9.48 13.22 4.13
N ASP A 126 8.47 14.04 3.79
CA ASP A 126 8.17 15.30 4.49
C ASP A 126 7.39 15.12 5.81
N GLY A 127 6.86 13.91 6.05
CA GLY A 127 5.95 13.64 7.15
C GLY A 127 4.57 14.31 7.00
N LEU A 128 3.69 14.09 7.99
CA LEU A 128 2.29 14.54 7.94
C LEU A 128 1.95 15.50 9.09
N SER A 129 2.12 16.81 8.86
CA SER A 129 1.87 17.84 9.88
C SER A 129 0.47 18.45 9.81
N ARG A 130 -0.05 18.70 8.60
CA ARG A 130 -1.35 19.36 8.36
C ARG A 130 -2.17 18.58 7.32
N PRO A 131 -2.73 17.42 7.70
CA PRO A 131 -3.35 16.50 6.75
C PRO A 131 -4.50 17.13 5.95
N SER A 132 -5.32 17.99 6.56
CA SER A 132 -6.41 18.69 5.86
C SER A 132 -5.98 19.73 4.82
N ARG A 133 -4.67 20.01 4.71
CA ARG A 133 -4.10 20.91 3.70
C ARG A 133 -3.25 20.18 2.67
N LEU A 134 -2.97 18.90 2.89
CA LEU A 134 -2.17 18.10 1.98
C LEU A 134 -3.03 17.67 0.81
N VAL A 135 -2.73 18.17 -0.39
CA VAL A 135 -3.29 17.66 -1.64
C VAL A 135 -2.23 16.78 -2.27
N VAL A 136 -2.55 15.50 -2.50
CA VAL A 136 -1.66 14.61 -3.25
C VAL A 136 -1.81 14.96 -4.73
N PRO A 137 -0.74 15.40 -5.41
CA PRO A 137 -0.81 15.79 -6.82
C PRO A 137 -1.36 14.67 -7.71
N ASP A 138 -2.11 15.04 -8.75
CA ASP A 138 -2.79 14.07 -9.63
C ASP A 138 -1.83 13.32 -10.56
N ASP A 139 -0.64 13.87 -10.79
CA ASP A 139 0.45 13.28 -11.56
C ASP A 139 1.27 12.26 -10.77
N ILE A 140 0.95 12.04 -9.49
CA ILE A 140 1.54 10.98 -8.67
C ILE A 140 0.68 9.72 -8.77
N PRO A 141 1.16 8.65 -9.43
CA PRO A 141 0.46 7.38 -9.46
C PRO A 141 0.15 6.88 -8.05
N ARG A 142 -1.11 6.55 -7.81
CA ARG A 142 -1.59 6.02 -6.53
C ARG A 142 -2.58 4.89 -6.75
N LYS A 143 -2.45 3.83 -5.96
CA LYS A 143 -3.34 2.67 -6.05
C LYS A 143 -3.85 2.28 -4.67
N PRO A 144 -5.12 2.54 -4.34
CA PRO A 144 -5.71 2.05 -3.13
C PRO A 144 -6.11 0.58 -3.27
N PHE A 145 -5.91 -0.20 -2.21
CA PHE A 145 -6.33 -1.59 -2.08
C PHE A 145 -7.27 -1.72 -0.89
N SER A 146 -8.30 -2.55 -1.04
CA SER A 146 -9.18 -2.95 0.05
C SER A 146 -9.56 -4.40 -0.16
N ASP A 147 -9.36 -5.25 0.85
CA ASP A 147 -9.82 -6.65 0.83
C ASP A 147 -11.32 -6.80 1.13
N GLY A 148 -12.03 -5.67 1.24
CA GLY A 148 -13.47 -5.60 1.45
C GLY A 148 -13.88 -5.71 2.92
N THR A 149 -12.96 -5.98 3.86
CA THR A 149 -13.37 -6.24 5.25
C THR A 149 -12.38 -5.74 6.32
N PHE A 150 -11.07 -5.63 6.08
CA PHE A 150 -10.10 -5.44 7.17
C PHE A 150 -9.00 -4.39 6.95
N CYS A 151 -8.52 -4.16 5.73
CA CYS A 151 -7.46 -3.17 5.52
C CYS A 151 -7.66 -2.28 4.30
N ALA A 152 -7.25 -1.02 4.43
CA ALA A 152 -6.96 -0.15 3.31
C ALA A 152 -5.44 -0.07 3.13
N ALA A 153 -4.95 -0.05 1.90
CA ALA A 153 -3.55 0.19 1.62
C ALA A 153 -3.39 1.12 0.41
N ALA A 154 -2.29 1.86 0.35
CA ALA A 154 -1.94 2.67 -0.81
C ALA A 154 -0.45 2.57 -1.11
N VAL A 155 -0.11 2.78 -2.37
CA VAL A 155 1.25 3.03 -2.83
C VAL A 155 1.29 4.35 -3.58
N CYS A 156 2.35 5.13 -3.39
CA CYS A 156 2.76 6.22 -4.26
C CYS A 156 4.16 5.91 -4.81
N ASP A 157 4.30 6.00 -6.13
CA ASP A 157 5.56 5.81 -6.85
C ASP A 157 5.71 6.89 -7.93
N SER A 158 6.80 6.85 -8.70
CA SER A 158 7.02 7.73 -9.85
C SER A 158 6.81 7.02 -11.20
N LEU A 159 6.21 5.82 -11.22
CA LEU A 159 6.14 4.95 -12.39
C LEU A 159 4.67 4.71 -12.77
N GLU A 160 4.24 5.20 -13.94
CA GLU A 160 2.93 4.82 -14.51
C GLU A 160 2.82 3.33 -14.89
N ARG A 161 3.91 2.56 -14.75
CA ARG A 161 3.99 1.16 -15.20
C ARG A 161 3.44 0.20 -14.16
N GLY A 162 2.17 -0.15 -14.31
CA GLY A 162 1.56 -1.44 -13.94
C GLY A 162 2.13 -2.14 -12.70
N SER A 163 1.90 -1.56 -11.51
CA SER A 163 2.33 -2.14 -10.24
C SER A 163 1.60 -3.47 -9.94
N GLN A 164 2.36 -4.54 -9.75
CA GLN A 164 1.84 -5.83 -9.26
C GLN A 164 1.88 -5.84 -7.72
N LEU A 165 0.73 -5.84 -7.08
CA LEU A 165 0.63 -6.13 -5.64
C LEU A 165 0.67 -7.65 -5.44
N CYS A 166 1.73 -8.14 -4.79
CA CYS A 166 1.81 -9.51 -4.32
C CYS A 166 1.31 -9.57 -2.88
N TRP A 167 0.16 -10.20 -2.68
CA TRP A 167 -0.32 -10.49 -1.34
C TRP A 167 0.21 -11.85 -0.89
N ILE A 168 1.05 -11.88 0.16
CA ILE A 168 1.47 -13.12 0.79
C ILE A 168 0.44 -13.44 1.88
N SER A 169 -0.54 -14.28 1.53
CA SER A 169 -1.43 -14.88 2.52
C SER A 169 -0.71 -16.04 3.21
N PRO A 170 -0.54 -16.03 4.54
CA PRO A 170 -0.18 -17.24 5.27
C PRO A 170 -1.33 -18.23 5.13
N THR A 171 -1.11 -19.37 4.45
CA THR A 171 -2.11 -20.43 4.36
C THR A 171 -2.44 -20.95 5.76
N PRO A 172 -3.72 -21.23 6.07
CA PRO A 172 -4.13 -21.82 7.34
C PRO A 172 -3.49 -23.18 7.64
N ASP A 173 -3.04 -23.89 6.60
CA ASP A 173 -2.57 -25.26 6.73
C ASP A 173 -1.03 -25.29 6.78
N GLY A 174 -0.49 -25.76 7.91
CA GLY A 174 0.93 -25.95 8.11
C GLY A 174 1.52 -26.98 7.13
N GLY A 175 2.74 -26.73 6.66
CA GLY A 175 3.52 -27.79 6.00
C GLY A 175 4.49 -27.40 4.87
N ALA A 176 4.41 -26.20 4.29
CA ALA A 176 5.31 -25.82 3.19
C ALA A 176 6.30 -24.72 3.64
N GLY A 177 7.58 -24.85 3.27
CA GLY A 177 8.60 -23.82 3.47
C GLY A 177 8.20 -22.49 2.84
N ILE A 178 8.73 -21.37 3.33
CA ILE A 178 8.38 -20.01 2.91
C ILE A 178 8.40 -19.85 1.38
N GLU A 179 9.40 -20.42 0.70
CA GLU A 179 9.51 -20.42 -0.77
C GLU A 179 8.39 -21.21 -1.45
N ASP A 180 7.90 -22.27 -0.82
CA ASP A 180 6.88 -23.18 -1.36
C ASP A 180 5.44 -22.66 -1.06
N LYS A 181 5.26 -21.90 0.02
CA LYS A 181 4.03 -21.11 0.28
C LYS A 181 3.92 -19.92 -0.68
N ILE A 182 5.04 -19.27 -1.00
CA ILE A 182 5.05 -18.08 -1.86
C ILE A 182 5.12 -18.45 -3.35
N SER A 183 5.76 -19.57 -3.75
CA SER A 183 5.74 -20.07 -5.13
C SER A 183 4.34 -20.54 -5.55
N ARG A 184 3.60 -21.22 -4.66
CA ARG A 184 2.22 -21.69 -4.92
C ARG A 184 1.19 -20.56 -4.95
N ALA A 185 1.45 -19.43 -4.28
CA ALA A 185 0.59 -18.25 -4.33
C ALA A 185 0.72 -17.47 -5.66
N CYS A 186 1.70 -17.79 -6.51
CA CYS A 186 2.06 -16.99 -7.68
C CYS A 186 2.40 -17.80 -8.95
N PRO A 187 1.48 -18.55 -9.58
CA PRO A 187 1.66 -18.96 -10.98
C PRO A 187 1.22 -17.86 -11.95
N GLN A 188 0.16 -17.11 -11.62
CA GLN A 188 -0.42 -16.01 -12.40
C GLN A 188 -1.17 -15.07 -11.46
N ILE A 189 -0.90 -13.77 -11.58
CA ILE A 189 -1.43 -12.64 -10.80
C ILE A 189 -2.96 -12.72 -10.63
N ARG A 190 -3.48 -12.82 -9.39
CA ARG A 190 -4.89 -12.49 -9.12
C ARG A 190 -5.00 -10.97 -8.96
N GLN A 191 -5.52 -10.31 -9.98
CA GLN A 191 -5.89 -8.91 -9.93
C GLN A 191 -6.96 -8.71 -8.83
N THR A 192 -6.64 -7.97 -7.77
CA THR A 192 -7.70 -7.34 -6.98
C THR A 192 -8.31 -6.26 -7.86
N LYS A 193 -9.61 -6.37 -8.18
CA LYS A 193 -10.30 -5.36 -8.98
C LYS A 193 -10.11 -3.99 -8.32
N PRO A 194 -9.74 -2.94 -9.08
CA PRO A 194 -9.85 -1.57 -8.59
C PRO A 194 -11.31 -1.31 -8.19
N ASN A 195 -11.54 -0.50 -7.15
CA ASN A 195 -12.86 0.05 -6.90
C ASN A 195 -13.21 0.94 -8.09
N GLY A 196 -13.94 0.41 -9.07
CA GLY A 196 -14.57 1.21 -10.11
C GLY A 196 -15.76 1.97 -9.51
N PRO A 197 -16.07 3.18 -9.99
CA PRO A 197 -17.35 3.81 -9.65
C PRO A 197 -18.47 2.87 -10.10
N GLY A 198 -19.39 2.58 -9.20
CA GLY A 198 -20.50 1.66 -9.44
C GLY A 198 -21.25 2.05 -10.71
N SER A 199 -21.52 1.06 -11.57
CA SER A 199 -22.31 1.25 -12.78
C SER A 199 -23.71 1.73 -12.39
N SER A 200 -24.02 2.98 -12.71
CA SER A 200 -25.40 3.42 -12.84
C SER A 200 -26.00 2.73 -14.07
N ALA A 201 -26.98 1.86 -13.82
CA ALA A 201 -27.88 1.39 -14.86
C ALA A 201 -28.65 2.60 -15.45
N ALA A 202 -28.58 2.79 -16.76
CA ALA A 202 -29.58 3.58 -17.48
C ALA A 202 -29.92 2.86 -18.79
N SER A 203 -31.18 2.43 -18.79
CA SER A 203 -31.89 1.70 -19.82
C SER A 203 -32.00 2.47 -21.14
N GLY A 204 -31.70 1.77 -22.24
CA GLY A 204 -32.40 1.80 -23.53
C GLY A 204 -32.70 3.14 -24.22
N ARG A 205 -32.17 3.30 -25.45
CA ARG A 205 -33.02 3.40 -26.65
C ARG A 205 -32.23 3.31 -27.95
N THR A 206 -32.93 2.72 -28.90
CA THR A 206 -32.58 2.25 -30.23
C THR A 206 -32.22 3.35 -31.23
N LEU A 207 -31.31 2.98 -32.12
CA LEU A 207 -30.98 3.53 -33.44
C LEU A 207 -32.10 4.32 -34.14
N LYS A 208 -31.74 5.49 -34.66
CA LYS A 208 -31.81 5.85 -36.09
C LYS A 208 -30.61 6.73 -36.43
#